data_AF-A0A7V4AXA2-F1
#
_entry.id   AF-A0A7V4AXA2-F1
#
_cell.length_a   1.000
_cell.length_b   1.000
_cell.length_c   1.000
_cell.angle_alpha   90.00
_cell.angle_beta   90.00
_cell.angle_gamma   90.00
#
_symmetry.space_group_name_H-M   'P 1'
#
loop_
_entity.id
_entity.type
_entity.pdbx_description
1 polymer ?
#
loop_
_entity_poly.entity_id
_entity_poly.type
_entity_poly.pdbx_seq_one_letter_code
_entity_poly.pdbx_strand_id
1 'polypeptide(L)'
;MLELQESGNKPSKSWRKMIPNKPQKEAERQEDLFKTRLEDIIDMSHEMVRLAGFIDWDTLDREYGAAYHESKGRPGHPTRLMAGLHYIKEAFGVSDEGLMLHWVENPYWQYFCGMKYFEHKPPMSPTSLGK
;
A
#
# COMPACT_ATOMS: atom_id res chain seq x y z
N MET A 1 66.51 -17.75 5.50
CA MET A 1 65.41 -16.79 5.63
C MET A 1 65.70 -15.60 4.74
N LEU A 2 65.06 -15.53 3.57
CA LEU A 2 64.86 -14.32 2.76
C LEU A 2 63.44 -14.47 2.20
N GLU A 3 62.51 -13.67 2.75
CA GLU A 3 61.08 -13.73 2.45
C GLU A 3 60.81 -13.25 1.01
N LEU A 4 60.18 -14.14 0.23
CA LEU A 4 59.55 -13.82 -1.05
C LEU A 4 58.35 -12.93 -0.78
N GLN A 5 58.47 -11.64 -1.10
CA GLN A 5 57.36 -10.69 -0.97
C GLN A 5 56.33 -10.96 -2.09
N GLU A 6 55.24 -11.65 -1.75
CA GLU A 6 54.09 -11.84 -2.61
C GLU A 6 53.45 -10.48 -2.95
N SER A 7 53.60 -10.06 -4.21
CA SER A 7 52.86 -8.95 -4.81
C SER A 7 51.39 -9.35 -5.00
N GLY A 8 50.64 -9.36 -3.91
CA GLY A 8 49.18 -9.52 -3.92
C GLY A 8 48.51 -8.24 -4.43
N ASN A 9 48.23 -8.19 -5.74
CA ASN A 9 47.38 -7.18 -6.37
C ASN A 9 45.96 -7.25 -5.77
N LYS A 10 45.68 -6.43 -4.75
CA LYS A 10 44.33 -6.29 -4.20
C LYS A 10 43.49 -5.46 -5.18
N PRO A 11 42.37 -5.98 -5.71
CA PRO A 11 41.55 -5.21 -6.63
C PRO A 11 40.99 -3.97 -5.91
N SER A 12 41.19 -2.83 -6.57
CA SER A 12 40.75 -1.50 -6.14
C SER A 12 39.28 -1.51 -5.69
N LYS A 13 38.98 -0.71 -4.65
CA LYS A 13 37.63 -0.46 -4.09
C LYS A 13 36.63 0.11 -5.12
N SER A 14 37.05 0.30 -6.37
CA SER A 14 36.31 0.88 -7.48
C SER A 14 35.23 -0.03 -8.08
N TRP A 15 35.29 -1.36 -7.93
CA TRP A 15 34.27 -2.23 -8.54
C TRP A 15 32.90 -2.18 -7.85
N ARG A 16 32.86 -1.83 -6.55
CA ARG A 16 31.60 -1.62 -5.80
C ARG A 16 30.76 -0.46 -6.34
N LYS A 17 31.36 0.46 -7.10
CA LYS A 17 30.67 1.58 -7.75
C LYS A 17 30.06 1.23 -9.10
N MET A 18 30.27 0.00 -9.59
CA MET A 18 29.72 -0.49 -10.87
C MET A 18 28.54 -1.44 -10.69
N ILE A 19 27.98 -1.57 -9.48
CA ILE A 19 26.69 -2.22 -9.31
C ILE A 19 25.64 -1.19 -9.74
N PRO A 20 24.96 -1.37 -10.88
CA PRO A 20 23.86 -0.47 -11.24
C PRO A 20 22.86 -0.52 -10.09
N ASN A 21 22.55 0.66 -9.54
CA ASN A 21 21.48 0.78 -8.56
C ASN A 21 20.23 0.24 -9.24
N LYS A 22 19.67 -0.86 -8.72
CA LYS A 22 18.46 -1.46 -9.29
C LYS A 22 17.43 -0.32 -9.34
N PRO A 23 16.93 0.10 -10.51
CA PRO A 23 15.97 1.19 -10.55
C PRO A 23 14.77 0.73 -9.73
N GLN A 24 14.58 1.36 -8.58
CA GLN A 24 13.53 1.02 -7.60
C GLN A 24 12.15 1.01 -8.27
N LYS A 25 11.97 1.92 -9.24
CA LYS A 25 10.81 2.04 -10.12
C LYS A 25 10.55 0.83 -11.02
N GLU A 26 11.59 0.08 -11.39
CA GLU A 26 11.49 -1.11 -12.24
C GLU A 26 11.24 -2.37 -11.40
N ALA A 27 11.77 -2.42 -10.18
CA ALA A 27 11.42 -3.46 -9.20
C ALA A 27 9.94 -3.35 -8.77
N GLU A 28 9.42 -2.15 -8.49
CA GLU A 28 7.99 -1.91 -8.24
C GLU A 28 7.12 -2.30 -9.45
N ARG A 29 7.55 -1.93 -10.67
CA ARG A 29 6.86 -2.33 -11.92
C ARG A 29 6.81 -3.84 -12.14
N GLN A 30 7.87 -4.55 -11.74
CA GLN A 30 7.95 -6.01 -11.86
C GLN A 30 7.14 -6.73 -10.77
N GLU A 31 7.08 -6.20 -9.55
CA GLU A 31 6.22 -6.74 -8.49
C GLU A 31 4.73 -6.59 -8.84
N ASP A 32 4.34 -5.47 -9.45
CA ASP A 32 2.96 -5.25 -9.89
C ASP A 32 2.51 -6.22 -11.00
N LEU A 33 3.43 -6.86 -11.74
CA LEU A 33 3.10 -7.85 -12.78
C LEU A 33 2.42 -9.10 -12.20
N PHE A 34 2.71 -9.43 -10.94
CA PHE A 34 2.19 -10.63 -10.27
C PHE A 34 1.04 -10.33 -9.31
N LYS A 35 0.64 -9.06 -9.18
CA LYS A 35 -0.47 -8.68 -8.30
C LYS A 35 -1.79 -8.77 -9.04
N THR A 36 -2.77 -9.40 -8.41
CA THR A 36 -4.14 -9.44 -8.89
C THR A 36 -4.77 -8.05 -8.80
N ARG A 37 -5.14 -7.43 -9.93
CA ARG A 37 -5.89 -6.16 -9.91
C ARG A 37 -7.31 -6.45 -9.43
N LEU A 38 -7.84 -5.58 -8.58
CA LEU A 38 -9.19 -5.73 -8.05
C LEU A 38 -10.24 -5.69 -9.17
N GLU A 39 -10.07 -4.78 -10.14
CA GLU A 39 -10.91 -4.64 -11.33
C GLU A 39 -11.05 -5.94 -12.15
N ASP A 40 -10.08 -6.86 -12.05
CA ASP A 40 -10.06 -8.11 -12.81
C ASP A 40 -10.82 -9.24 -12.10
N ILE A 41 -11.12 -9.10 -10.79
CA ILE A 41 -11.72 -10.16 -9.96
C ILE A 41 -13.06 -9.76 -9.30
N ILE A 42 -13.45 -8.49 -9.37
CA ILE A 42 -14.72 -7.99 -8.84
C ILE A 42 -15.72 -7.72 -9.95
N ASP A 43 -17.01 -7.84 -9.64
CA ASP A 43 -18.06 -7.37 -10.53
C ASP A 43 -18.14 -5.83 -10.47
N MET A 44 -17.84 -5.18 -11.58
CA MET A 44 -17.86 -3.71 -11.67
C MET A 44 -19.28 -3.11 -11.55
N SER A 45 -20.33 -3.93 -11.66
CA SER A 45 -21.72 -3.52 -11.44
C SER A 45 -22.18 -3.63 -9.98
N HIS A 46 -21.35 -4.23 -9.11
CA HIS A 46 -21.64 -4.40 -7.69
C HIS A 46 -21.86 -3.05 -6.98
N GLU A 47 -22.76 -3.02 -6.00
CA GLU A 47 -23.23 -1.79 -5.34
C GLU A 47 -22.08 -1.00 -4.69
N MET A 48 -21.13 -1.68 -4.02
CA MET A 48 -19.95 -1.03 -3.44
C MET A 48 -19.04 -0.39 -4.49
N VAL A 49 -18.90 -1.01 -5.67
CA VAL A 49 -18.08 -0.46 -6.77
C VAL A 49 -18.75 0.78 -7.33
N ARG A 50 -20.06 0.70 -7.55
CA ARG A 50 -20.86 1.84 -8.02
C ARG A 50 -20.81 2.98 -7.02
N LEU A 51 -21.01 2.71 -5.73
CA LEU A 51 -20.92 3.70 -4.66
C LEU A 51 -19.54 4.38 -4.65
N ALA A 52 -18.46 3.61 -4.78
CA ALA A 52 -17.12 4.19 -4.92
C ALA A 52 -17.00 5.12 -6.14
N GLY A 53 -17.68 4.83 -7.25
CA GLY A 53 -17.70 5.70 -8.42
C GLY A 53 -18.56 6.97 -8.25
N PHE A 54 -19.52 6.97 -7.33
CA PHE A 54 -20.39 8.12 -7.06
C PHE A 54 -19.76 9.14 -6.09
N ILE A 55 -18.82 8.73 -5.26
CA ILE A 55 -18.20 9.60 -4.26
C ILE A 55 -17.12 10.46 -4.93
N ASP A 56 -17.17 11.77 -4.73
CA ASP A 56 -16.10 12.70 -5.09
C ASP A 56 -14.95 12.60 -4.08
N TRP A 57 -14.05 11.64 -4.32
CA TRP A 57 -12.90 11.38 -3.47
C TRP A 57 -11.89 12.52 -3.47
N ASP A 58 -11.78 13.29 -4.56
CA ASP A 58 -10.85 14.43 -4.65
C ASP A 58 -11.28 15.57 -3.74
N THR A 59 -12.60 15.82 -3.65
CA THR A 59 -13.13 16.76 -2.68
C THR A 59 -12.91 16.27 -1.25
N LEU A 60 -13.15 14.99 -0.95
CA LEU A 60 -12.86 14.44 0.38
C LEU A 60 -11.38 14.59 0.74
N ASP A 61 -10.47 14.29 -0.19
CA ASP A 61 -9.03 14.42 0.04
C ASP A 61 -8.61 15.88 0.25
N ARG A 62 -9.19 16.83 -0.48
CA ARG A 62 -8.92 18.26 -0.28
C ARG A 62 -9.39 18.76 1.07
N GLU A 63 -10.59 18.38 1.50
CA GLU A 63 -11.18 18.88 2.76
C GLU A 63 -10.60 18.20 4.00
N TYR A 64 -10.30 16.89 3.91
CA TYR A 64 -9.91 16.06 5.06
C TYR A 64 -8.51 15.45 4.97
N GLY A 65 -7.80 15.59 3.86
CA GLY A 65 -6.48 14.97 3.67
C GLY A 65 -5.45 15.40 4.69
N ALA A 66 -5.50 16.65 5.17
CA ALA A 66 -4.62 17.12 6.24
C ALA A 66 -4.83 16.38 7.57
N ALA A 67 -6.03 15.86 7.84
CA ALA A 67 -6.32 15.10 9.06
C ALA A 67 -5.76 13.67 8.99
N TYR A 68 -5.67 13.10 7.79
CA TYR A 68 -5.18 11.73 7.58
C TYR A 68 -3.70 11.65 7.21
N HIS A 69 -3.12 12.74 6.69
CA HIS A 69 -1.70 12.90 6.44
C HIS A 69 -0.99 13.55 7.64
N GLU A 70 -0.52 12.74 8.61
CA GLU A 70 0.31 13.26 9.70
C GLU A 70 1.60 13.89 9.17
N SER A 71 1.91 15.11 9.62
CA SER A 71 3.05 15.93 9.19
C SER A 71 4.42 15.50 9.75
N LYS A 72 4.53 14.32 10.39
CA LYS A 72 5.79 13.86 11.03
C LYS A 72 6.13 12.41 10.71
N GLY A 73 6.90 12.22 9.64
CA GLY A 73 7.81 11.08 9.46
C GLY A 73 7.25 9.81 8.82
N ARG A 74 5.93 9.54 8.90
CA ARG A 74 5.27 8.46 8.14
C ARG A 74 4.24 9.10 7.19
N PRO A 75 4.20 8.73 5.89
CA PRO A 75 3.11 9.18 5.03
C PRO A 75 1.81 8.71 5.67
N GLY A 76 0.96 9.66 6.06
CA GLY A 76 -0.33 9.30 6.63
C GLY A 76 -1.22 8.58 5.61
N HIS A 77 -2.25 7.89 6.11
CA HIS A 77 -3.07 7.00 5.29
C HIS A 77 -3.85 7.81 4.24
N PRO A 78 -4.09 7.26 3.03
CA PRO A 78 -4.91 7.92 2.03
C PRO A 78 -6.30 8.25 2.58
N THR A 79 -6.82 9.44 2.28
CA THR A 79 -8.15 9.87 2.76
C THR A 79 -9.25 8.89 2.40
N ARG A 80 -9.23 8.38 1.16
CA ARG A 80 -10.20 7.37 0.69
C ARG A 80 -10.15 6.07 1.50
N LEU A 81 -8.97 5.64 1.94
CA LEU A 81 -8.85 4.44 2.78
C LEU A 81 -9.56 4.66 4.12
N MET A 82 -9.26 5.77 4.78
CA MET A 82 -9.84 6.08 6.10
C MET A 82 -11.35 6.28 6.02
N ALA A 83 -11.81 7.13 5.10
CA ALA A 83 -13.23 7.36 4.88
C ALA A 83 -13.97 6.06 4.49
N GLY A 84 -13.36 5.23 3.64
CA GLY A 84 -13.91 3.95 3.23
C GLY A 84 -14.08 2.96 4.39
N LEU A 85 -13.05 2.85 5.25
CA LEU A 85 -13.10 1.99 6.44
C LEU A 85 -14.16 2.45 7.44
N HIS A 86 -14.28 3.76 7.71
CA HIS A 86 -15.33 4.30 8.57
C HIS A 86 -16.73 4.02 8.00
N TYR A 87 -16.93 4.23 6.70
CA TYR A 87 -18.20 3.92 6.06
C TYR A 87 -18.57 2.44 6.23
N ILE A 88 -17.64 1.51 5.95
CA ILE A 88 -17.90 0.07 6.09
C ILE A 88 -18.22 -0.29 7.53
N LYS A 89 -17.47 0.26 8.50
CA LYS A 89 -17.72 0.03 9.92
C LYS A 89 -19.16 0.37 10.30
N GLU A 90 -19.61 1.57 9.95
CA GLU A 90 -20.95 2.05 10.29
C GLU A 90 -22.04 1.34 9.49
N ALA A 91 -21.83 1.11 8.19
CA ALA A 91 -22.83 0.49 7.31
C ALA A 91 -23.08 -0.99 7.63
N PHE A 92 -22.05 -1.73 8.06
CA PHE A 92 -22.14 -3.17 8.32
C PHE A 92 -22.11 -3.52 9.82
N GLY A 93 -22.00 -2.53 10.71
CA GLY A 93 -22.05 -2.74 12.17
C GLY A 93 -20.92 -3.63 12.70
N VAL A 94 -19.74 -3.59 12.07
CA VAL A 94 -18.59 -4.42 12.44
C VAL A 94 -17.70 -3.73 13.48
N SER A 95 -17.04 -4.50 14.33
CA SER A 95 -16.01 -3.97 15.24
C SER A 95 -14.74 -3.59 14.46
N ASP A 96 -13.82 -2.83 15.08
CA ASP A 96 -12.53 -2.49 14.43
C ASP A 96 -11.71 -3.73 14.07
N GLU A 97 -11.71 -4.74 14.94
CA GLU A 97 -11.04 -6.01 14.70
C GLU A 97 -11.73 -6.81 13.59
N GLY A 98 -13.06 -6.91 13.64
CA GLY A 98 -13.86 -7.57 12.62
C GLY A 98 -13.71 -6.91 11.25
N LEU A 99 -13.65 -5.57 11.21
CA LEU A 99 -13.41 -4.81 10.00
C LEU A 99 -12.08 -5.22 9.34
N MET A 100 -10.99 -5.29 10.10
CA MET A 100 -9.68 -5.66 9.55
C MET A 100 -9.66 -7.09 9.02
N LEU A 101 -10.30 -8.04 9.72
CA LEU A 101 -10.40 -9.42 9.28
C LEU A 101 -11.22 -9.56 7.99
N HIS A 102 -12.43 -9.01 7.97
CA HIS A 102 -13.32 -9.09 6.82
C HIS A 102 -12.82 -8.28 5.62
N TRP A 103 -12.11 -7.18 5.84
CA TRP A 103 -11.52 -6.38 4.77
C TRP A 103 -10.47 -7.16 3.98
N VAL A 104 -9.64 -7.97 4.66
CA VAL A 104 -8.63 -8.82 3.99
C VAL A 104 -9.29 -9.88 3.11
N GLU A 105 -10.46 -10.36 3.49
CA GLU A 105 -11.20 -11.40 2.76
C GLU A 105 -12.09 -10.82 1.64
N ASN A 106 -12.42 -9.54 1.68
CA ASN A 106 -13.44 -8.94 0.82
C ASN A 106 -12.86 -7.96 -0.22
N PRO A 107 -12.70 -8.36 -1.50
CA PRO A 107 -12.12 -7.52 -2.53
C PRO A 107 -12.97 -6.27 -2.84
N TYR A 108 -14.29 -6.30 -2.64
CA TYR A 108 -15.15 -5.13 -2.84
C TYR A 108 -14.87 -4.04 -1.81
N TRP A 109 -14.58 -4.42 -0.56
CA TRP A 109 -14.22 -3.47 0.49
C TRP A 109 -12.84 -2.86 0.24
N GLN A 110 -11.89 -3.65 -0.24
CA GLN A 110 -10.58 -3.14 -0.64
C GLN A 110 -10.68 -2.13 -1.79
N TYR A 111 -11.48 -2.45 -2.81
CA TYR A 111 -11.72 -1.55 -3.94
C TYR A 111 -12.41 -0.26 -3.48
N PHE A 112 -13.43 -0.37 -2.62
CA PHE A 112 -14.12 0.79 -2.08
C PHE A 112 -13.16 1.74 -1.35
N CYS A 113 -12.27 1.17 -0.52
CA CYS A 113 -11.21 1.89 0.19
C CYS A 113 -10.07 2.41 -0.71
N GLY A 114 -10.12 2.18 -2.02
CA GLY A 114 -9.17 2.76 -2.98
C GLY A 114 -7.94 1.90 -3.28
N MET A 115 -7.94 0.62 -2.89
CA MET A 115 -6.90 -0.30 -3.33
C MET A 115 -7.05 -0.58 -4.83
N LYS A 116 -5.92 -0.72 -5.51
CA LYS A 116 -5.86 -1.12 -6.92
C LYS A 116 -5.65 -2.62 -7.10
N TYR A 117 -4.91 -3.22 -6.16
CA TYR A 117 -4.56 -4.62 -6.15
C TYR A 117 -5.16 -5.29 -4.92
N PHE A 118 -5.40 -6.60 -5.01
CA PHE A 118 -5.87 -7.37 -3.87
C PHE A 118 -4.75 -7.51 -2.83
N GLU A 119 -5.08 -7.16 -1.59
CA GLU A 119 -4.18 -7.19 -0.45
C GLU A 119 -4.57 -8.32 0.51
N HIS A 120 -3.59 -9.13 0.89
CA HIS A 120 -3.76 -10.23 1.85
C HIS A 120 -3.44 -9.83 3.29
N LYS A 121 -3.18 -8.55 3.53
CA LYS A 121 -2.82 -8.01 4.85
C LYS A 121 -3.67 -6.80 5.16
N PRO A 122 -4.04 -6.60 6.43
CA PRO A 122 -4.84 -5.44 6.80
C PRO A 122 -4.05 -4.15 6.54
N PRO A 123 -4.74 -3.07 6.15
CA PRO A 123 -4.09 -1.82 5.77
C PRO A 123 -3.48 -1.08 6.98
N MET A 124 -3.99 -1.36 8.19
CA MET A 124 -3.51 -0.81 9.46
C MET A 124 -3.84 -1.72 10.64
N SER A 125 -3.32 -1.37 11.81
CA SER A 125 -3.71 -2.01 13.06
C SER A 125 -5.16 -1.65 13.42
N PRO A 126 -5.99 -2.57 13.97
CA PRO A 126 -7.36 -2.27 14.41
C PRO A 126 -7.44 -1.05 15.35
N THR A 127 -6.42 -0.85 16.19
CA THR A 127 -6.38 0.25 17.17
C THR A 127 -6.17 1.63 16.52
N SER A 128 -5.76 1.68 15.26
CA SER A 128 -5.48 2.92 14.53
C SER A 128 -6.74 3.59 13.94
N LEU A 129 -7.90 2.92 13.99
CA LEU A 129 -9.16 3.46 13.49
C LEU A 129 -9.85 4.44 14.47
N GLY A 130 -9.41 4.46 15.74
CA GLY A 130 -10.01 5.28 16.79
C GLY A 130 -9.33 6.63 16.97
N LYS A 131 -9.79 7.64 16.23
CA LYS A 131 -9.79 9.07 16.59
C LYS A 131 -10.96 9.78 15.92
#